data_AF-A0A965AJX0-F1
#
_entry.id   AF-A0A965AJX0-F1
#
_cell.length_a   1.000
_cell.length_b   1.000
_cell.length_c   1.000
_cell.angle_alpha   90.00
_cell.angle_beta   90.00
_cell.angle_gamma   90.00
#
_symmetry.space_group_name_H-M   'P 1'
#
loop_
_entity.id
_entity.type
_entity.pdbx_description
1 polymer ?
#
loop_
_entity_poly.entity_id
_entity_poly.type
_entity_poly.pdbx_seq_one_letter_code
_entity_poly.pdbx_strand_id
1 'polypeptide(L)'
;MANKTFFDEMRAGDGSVRDAYIDVANWLDNLPDGQLAVKSEEAELLFRRMGITFLVYGRQGSNERMIPFDLIPRVFAASEWDLLSRGSIQRVRALNMFLEDLYHNAEIVKAGKIPAELVFNNDYYQIQMHGLDVPGGVYTHIAGIDLVRVGEDEFYVLEDNLRAPSGVSYMLENRAVMMRLFPELFADRAV
;
A
#
# COMPACT_ATOMS: atom_id res chain seq x y z
N MET A 1 -6.43 32.21 -6.40
CA MET A 1 -5.54 31.09 -6.02
C MET A 1 -5.20 30.37 -7.31
N ALA A 2 -3.92 30.23 -7.65
CA ALA A 2 -3.54 29.47 -8.85
C ALA A 2 -4.09 28.05 -8.73
N ASN A 3 -4.74 27.55 -9.78
CA ASN A 3 -5.26 26.18 -9.85
C ASN A 3 -4.07 25.23 -9.71
N LYS A 4 -3.82 24.71 -8.51
CA LYS A 4 -2.83 23.65 -8.31
C LYS A 4 -3.38 22.40 -8.98
N THR A 5 -2.83 22.06 -10.14
CA THR A 5 -3.04 20.77 -10.78
C THR A 5 -2.21 19.73 -10.05
N PHE A 6 -2.88 18.80 -9.39
CA PHE A 6 -2.25 17.61 -8.82
C PHE A 6 -2.16 16.53 -9.89
N PHE A 7 -1.25 15.57 -9.70
CA PHE A 7 -1.20 14.39 -10.56
C PHE A 7 -2.50 13.59 -10.42
N ASP A 8 -3.12 13.29 -11.57
CA ASP A 8 -4.29 12.42 -11.66
C ASP A 8 -3.89 11.13 -12.39
N GLU A 9 -4.28 9.98 -11.81
CA GLU A 9 -3.90 8.66 -12.32
C GLU A 9 -4.58 8.32 -13.65
N MET A 10 -5.79 8.85 -13.88
CA MET A 10 -6.60 8.56 -15.05
C MET A 10 -6.39 9.61 -16.15
N ARG A 11 -6.32 10.89 -15.78
CA ARG A 11 -6.27 12.01 -16.73
C ARG A 11 -4.92 12.72 -16.73
N ALA A 12 -4.42 13.01 -17.92
CA ALA A 12 -3.26 13.86 -18.11
C ALA A 12 -3.63 15.36 -17.97
N GLY A 13 -2.61 16.22 -17.92
CA GLY A 13 -2.80 17.66 -17.73
C GLY A 13 -3.58 18.37 -18.85
N ASP A 14 -3.67 17.76 -20.03
CA ASP A 14 -4.48 18.22 -21.16
C ASP A 14 -5.90 17.63 -21.19
N GLY A 15 -6.24 16.80 -20.19
CA GLY A 15 -7.52 16.12 -20.05
C GLY A 15 -7.63 14.77 -20.77
N SER A 16 -6.59 14.35 -21.51
CA SER A 16 -6.56 13.04 -22.16
C SER A 16 -6.56 11.91 -21.13
N VAL A 17 -7.09 10.74 -21.50
CA VAL A 17 -6.98 9.53 -20.67
C VAL A 17 -5.58 8.95 -20.85
N ARG A 18 -4.96 8.55 -19.73
CA ARG A 18 -3.65 7.90 -19.70
C ARG A 18 -3.76 6.45 -20.15
N ASP A 19 -2.74 5.94 -20.83
CA ASP A 19 -2.76 4.61 -21.46
C ASP A 19 -3.17 3.49 -20.50
N ALA A 20 -2.64 3.49 -19.26
CA ALA A 20 -2.97 2.51 -18.23
C ALA A 20 -4.46 2.48 -17.85
N TYR A 21 -5.18 3.58 -18.09
CA TYR A 21 -6.58 3.77 -17.72
C TYR A 21 -7.55 3.71 -18.90
N ILE A 22 -7.10 3.54 -20.15
CA ILE A 22 -7.97 3.52 -21.34
C ILE A 22 -9.13 2.52 -21.18
N ASP A 23 -8.85 1.30 -20.76
CA ASP A 23 -9.90 0.28 -20.60
C ASP A 23 -10.89 0.65 -19.49
N VAL A 24 -10.39 1.22 -18.38
CA VAL A 24 -11.24 1.66 -17.27
C VAL A 24 -12.13 2.82 -17.72
N ALA A 25 -11.59 3.76 -18.50
CA ALA A 25 -12.35 4.85 -19.08
C ALA A 25 -13.44 4.34 -20.03
N ASN A 26 -13.09 3.43 -20.94
CA ASN A 26 -14.05 2.82 -21.86
C ASN A 26 -15.13 2.03 -21.12
N TRP A 27 -14.76 1.29 -20.07
CA TRP A 27 -15.71 0.59 -19.22
C TRP A 27 -16.68 1.56 -18.52
N LEU A 28 -16.15 2.66 -17.97
CA LEU A 28 -16.98 3.72 -17.35
C LEU A 28 -17.93 4.37 -18.35
N ASP A 29 -17.45 4.69 -19.55
CA ASP A 29 -18.26 5.35 -20.60
C ASP A 29 -19.37 4.44 -21.15
N ASN A 30 -19.19 3.11 -21.05
CA ASN A 30 -20.17 2.12 -21.49
C ASN A 30 -21.13 1.65 -20.39
N LEU A 31 -20.95 2.10 -19.14
CA LEU A 31 -21.87 1.76 -18.06
C LEU A 31 -23.19 2.54 -18.19
N PRO A 32 -24.35 1.86 -18.21
CA PRO A 32 -25.65 2.50 -18.06
C PRO A 32 -25.72 3.44 -16.85
N ASP A 33 -26.44 4.56 -17.04
CA ASP A 33 -26.68 5.54 -15.97
C ASP A 33 -27.24 4.88 -14.70
N GLY A 34 -26.66 5.22 -13.56
CA GLY A 34 -27.07 4.70 -12.25
C GLY A 34 -26.55 3.28 -11.92
N GLN A 35 -25.96 2.56 -12.87
CA GLN A 35 -25.46 1.21 -12.60
C GLN A 35 -24.30 1.20 -11.60
N LEU A 36 -23.45 2.22 -11.60
CA LEU A 36 -22.36 2.36 -10.63
C LEU A 36 -22.90 2.50 -9.20
N ALA A 37 -23.99 3.24 -9.00
CA ALA A 37 -24.63 3.39 -7.69
C ALA A 37 -25.21 2.06 -7.19
N VAL A 38 -25.90 1.32 -8.07
CA VAL A 38 -26.40 -0.04 -7.75
C VAL A 38 -25.25 -0.97 -7.37
N LYS A 39 -24.14 -0.93 -8.12
CA LYS A 39 -22.95 -1.73 -7.85
C LYS A 39 -22.26 -1.35 -6.55
N SER A 40 -22.30 -0.07 -6.17
CA SER A 40 -21.80 0.41 -4.89
C SER A 40 -22.60 -0.19 -3.74
N GLU A 41 -23.93 -0.16 -3.83
CA GLU A 41 -24.81 -0.79 -2.83
C GLU A 41 -24.59 -2.31 -2.73
N GLU A 42 -24.45 -2.98 -3.88
CA GLU A 42 -24.09 -4.41 -3.93
C GLU A 42 -22.75 -4.69 -3.23
N ALA A 43 -21.71 -3.87 -3.50
CA ALA A 43 -20.42 -3.97 -2.84
C ALA A 43 -20.56 -3.84 -1.33
N GLU A 44 -21.26 -2.80 -0.84
CA GLU A 44 -21.45 -2.60 0.59
C GLU A 44 -22.15 -3.80 1.26
N LEU A 45 -23.16 -4.38 0.61
CA LEU A 45 -23.84 -5.57 1.12
C LEU A 45 -22.91 -6.78 1.16
N LEU A 46 -22.02 -6.94 0.17
CA LEU A 46 -21.00 -7.99 0.16
C LEU A 46 -20.00 -7.80 1.30
N PHE A 47 -19.44 -6.60 1.47
CA PHE A 47 -18.52 -6.29 2.56
C PHE A 47 -19.16 -6.54 3.94
N ARG A 48 -20.43 -6.14 4.12
CA ARG A 48 -21.20 -6.44 5.34
C ARG A 48 -21.36 -7.94 5.59
N ARG A 49 -21.71 -8.72 4.57
CA ARG A 49 -21.90 -10.19 4.70
C ARG A 49 -20.60 -10.93 4.98
N MET A 50 -19.49 -10.47 4.42
CA MET A 50 -18.17 -11.08 4.62
C MET A 50 -17.53 -10.65 5.96
N GLY A 51 -18.16 -9.74 6.71
CA GLY A 51 -17.64 -9.29 8.00
C GLY A 51 -16.35 -8.49 7.88
N ILE A 52 -16.14 -7.83 6.74
CA ILE A 52 -14.97 -6.97 6.52
C ILE A 52 -15.26 -5.63 7.19
N THR A 53 -15.13 -5.61 8.51
CA THR A 53 -15.26 -4.42 9.34
C THR A 53 -13.90 -4.00 9.89
N PHE A 54 -13.76 -2.74 10.29
CA PHE A 54 -12.57 -2.25 11.00
C PHE A 54 -12.97 -1.69 12.36
N LEU A 55 -12.12 -1.91 13.36
CA LEU A 55 -12.26 -1.33 14.68
C LEU A 55 -11.76 0.11 14.68
N VAL A 56 -12.67 1.09 14.69
CA VAL A 56 -12.26 2.48 14.89
C VAL A 56 -11.97 2.69 16.37
N TYR A 57 -10.68 2.78 16.73
CA TYR A 57 -10.28 3.15 18.09
C TYR A 57 -10.52 4.65 18.30
N GLY A 58 -11.65 4.98 18.93
CA GLY A 58 -11.99 6.33 19.40
C GLY A 58 -12.19 6.38 20.91
N ARG A 59 -12.10 7.58 21.52
CA ARG A 59 -12.27 7.84 22.97
C ARG A 59 -13.63 7.42 23.57
N GLN A 60 -14.56 6.88 22.78
CA GLN A 60 -15.87 6.38 23.21
C GLN A 60 -16.22 5.08 22.48
N GLY A 61 -15.63 3.97 22.92
CA GLY A 61 -16.00 2.62 22.49
C GLY A 61 -15.51 2.20 21.11
N SER A 62 -15.29 0.90 20.96
CA SER A 62 -15.00 0.23 19.69
C SER A 62 -16.29 0.11 18.88
N ASN A 63 -16.61 1.12 18.09
CA ASN A 63 -17.64 0.99 17.07
C ASN A 63 -17.00 0.41 15.81
N GLU A 64 -17.41 -0.79 15.44
CA GLU A 64 -17.08 -1.35 14.13
C GLU A 64 -17.67 -0.45 13.04
N ARG A 65 -16.82 0.01 12.12
CA ARG A 65 -17.26 0.73 10.92
C ARG A 65 -16.78 -0.02 9.69
N MET A 66 -17.61 -0.03 8.66
CA MET A 66 -17.21 -0.52 7.35
C MET A 66 -16.25 0.50 6.73
N ILE A 67 -15.14 0.03 6.17
CA ILE A 67 -14.26 0.89 5.38
C ILE A 67 -14.99 1.23 4.08
N PRO A 68 -15.07 2.52 3.69
CA PRO A 68 -15.63 2.90 2.40
C PRO A 68 -14.85 2.21 1.28
N PHE A 69 -15.57 1.59 0.35
CA PHE A 69 -14.99 0.91 -0.80
C PHE A 69 -15.27 1.73 -2.07
N ASP A 70 -14.21 2.04 -2.81
CA ASP A 70 -14.31 2.68 -4.12
C ASP A 70 -14.25 1.61 -5.22
N LEU A 71 -15.16 1.72 -6.19
CA LEU A 71 -15.27 0.77 -7.30
C LEU A 71 -14.24 1.05 -8.41
N ILE A 72 -13.66 2.25 -8.44
CA ILE A 72 -12.68 2.63 -9.45
C ILE A 72 -11.32 2.08 -9.04
N PRO A 73 -10.74 1.12 -9.78
CA PRO A 73 -9.48 0.52 -9.38
C PRO A 73 -8.33 1.52 -9.52
N ARG A 74 -7.35 1.40 -8.61
CA ARG A 74 -6.04 1.99 -8.80
C ARG A 74 -5.23 1.09 -9.75
N VAL A 75 -4.98 1.57 -10.95
CA VAL A 75 -4.24 0.81 -11.98
C VAL A 75 -2.78 1.25 -11.99
N PHE A 76 -1.89 0.26 -12.11
CA PHE A 76 -0.47 0.46 -12.35
C PHE A 76 -0.08 -0.21 -13.66
N ALA A 77 0.70 0.48 -14.48
CA ALA A 77 1.37 -0.12 -15.62
C ALA A 77 2.46 -1.10 -15.14
N ALA A 78 2.82 -2.07 -15.99
CA ALA A 78 3.83 -3.06 -15.65
C ALA A 78 5.20 -2.44 -15.33
N SER A 79 5.58 -1.37 -16.05
CA SER A 79 6.83 -0.63 -15.80
C SER A 79 6.83 0.11 -14.46
N GLU A 80 5.70 0.73 -14.10
CA GLU A 80 5.53 1.40 -12.80
C GLU A 80 5.64 0.37 -11.66
N TRP A 81 4.97 -0.78 -11.80
CA TRP A 81 5.04 -1.84 -10.81
C TRP A 81 6.44 -2.44 -10.68
N ASP A 82 7.17 -2.64 -11.78
CA ASP A 82 8.56 -3.10 -11.74
C ASP A 82 9.45 -2.13 -10.94
N LEU A 83 9.31 -0.83 -11.18
CA LEU A 83 10.04 0.20 -10.43
C LEU A 83 9.72 0.14 -8.93
N LEU A 84 8.43 0.12 -8.58
CA LEU A 84 7.96 0.05 -7.19
C LEU A 84 8.40 -1.23 -6.48
N SER A 85 8.31 -2.37 -7.17
CA SER A 85 8.70 -3.68 -6.65
C SER A 85 10.20 -3.73 -6.36
N ARG A 86 11.05 -3.35 -7.33
CA ARG A 86 12.50 -3.33 -7.14
C ARG A 86 12.91 -2.36 -6.04
N GLY A 87 12.32 -1.16 -5.99
CA GLY A 87 12.59 -0.17 -4.94
C GLY A 87 12.21 -0.68 -3.55
N SER A 88 11.03 -1.29 -3.41
CA SER A 88 10.56 -1.85 -2.14
C SER A 88 11.44 -3.01 -1.67
N ILE A 89 11.81 -3.93 -2.57
CA ILE A 89 12.73 -5.05 -2.26
C ILE A 89 14.08 -4.53 -1.81
N GLN A 90 14.64 -3.53 -2.53
CA GLN A 90 15.92 -2.92 -2.16
C GLN A 90 15.84 -2.30 -0.75
N ARG A 91 14.79 -1.54 -0.47
CA ARG A 91 14.58 -0.89 0.83
C ARG A 91 14.46 -1.90 1.97
N VAL A 92 13.62 -2.92 1.81
CA VAL A 92 13.41 -3.95 2.84
C VAL A 92 14.68 -4.77 3.10
N ARG A 93 15.49 -5.03 2.06
CA ARG A 93 16.81 -5.65 2.23
C ARG A 93 17.74 -4.77 3.07
N ALA A 94 17.82 -3.48 2.77
CA ALA A 94 18.64 -2.54 3.54
C ALA A 94 18.16 -2.43 4.99
N LEU A 95 16.85 -2.42 5.23
CA LEU A 95 16.26 -2.40 6.58
C LEU A 95 16.60 -3.65 7.38
N ASN A 96 16.54 -4.84 6.78
CA ASN A 96 16.97 -6.07 7.44
C ASN A 96 18.46 -6.05 7.79
N MET A 97 19.32 -5.65 6.86
CA MET A 97 20.76 -5.52 7.11
C MET A 97 21.07 -4.46 8.18
N PHE A 98 20.29 -3.37 8.23
CA PHE A 98 20.42 -2.34 9.26
C PHE A 98 20.08 -2.89 10.64
N LEU A 99 18.98 -3.65 10.77
CA LEU A 99 18.61 -4.28 12.04
C LEU A 99 19.67 -5.31 12.48
N GLU A 100 20.17 -6.13 11.55
CA GLU A 100 21.26 -7.08 11.81
C GLU A 100 22.51 -6.35 12.32
N ASP A 101 22.95 -5.30 11.63
CA ASP A 101 24.12 -4.53 12.03
C ASP A 101 23.94 -3.92 13.42
N LEU A 102 22.81 -3.26 13.69
CA LEU A 102 22.56 -2.59 14.97
C LEU A 102 22.58 -3.54 16.17
N TYR A 103 22.05 -4.76 16.01
CA TYR A 103 22.05 -5.75 17.08
C TYR A 103 23.36 -6.54 17.19
N HIS A 104 24.33 -6.30 16.30
CA HIS A 104 25.64 -6.96 16.33
C HIS A 104 26.78 -5.94 16.41
N ASN A 105 27.39 -5.61 15.26
CA ASN A 105 28.63 -4.85 15.22
C ASN A 105 28.40 -3.33 15.25
N ALA A 106 27.19 -2.88 14.93
CA ALA A 106 26.81 -1.46 14.81
C ALA A 106 27.80 -0.65 13.95
N GLU A 107 28.27 -1.24 12.85
CA GLU A 107 29.23 -0.62 11.93
C GLU A 107 28.71 0.68 11.34
N ILE A 108 27.40 0.79 11.05
CA ILE A 108 26.80 2.04 10.55
C ILE A 108 26.89 3.20 11.55
N VAL A 109 26.87 2.88 12.84
CA VAL A 109 27.05 3.84 13.94
C VAL A 109 28.53 4.17 14.11
N LYS A 110 29.41 3.16 14.13
CA LYS A 110 30.88 3.36 14.19
C LYS A 110 31.40 4.18 13.01
N ALA A 111 30.80 4.03 11.83
CA ALA A 111 31.11 4.80 10.63
C ALA A 111 30.53 6.23 10.64
N GLY A 112 29.81 6.62 11.70
CA GLY A 112 29.23 7.95 11.87
C GLY A 112 28.11 8.29 10.89
N LYS A 113 27.46 7.29 10.26
CA LYS A 113 26.36 7.50 9.31
C LYS A 113 25.02 7.67 10.02
N ILE A 114 24.85 7.01 11.17
CA ILE A 114 23.69 7.15 12.05
C ILE A 114 24.19 7.51 13.46
N PRO A 115 23.68 8.59 14.08
CA PRO A 115 24.02 8.93 15.46
C PRO A 115 23.59 7.83 16.43
N ALA A 116 24.48 7.48 17.37
CA ALA A 116 24.26 6.40 18.34
C ALA A 116 23.03 6.66 19.22
N GLU A 117 22.83 7.92 19.61
CA GLU A 117 21.73 8.38 20.46
C GLU A 117 20.35 8.23 19.82
N LEU A 118 20.24 8.25 18.48
CA LEU A 118 18.95 8.02 17.80
C LEU A 118 18.53 6.55 17.81
N VAL A 119 19.50 5.65 18.03
CA VAL A 119 19.27 4.21 18.06
C VAL A 119 19.18 3.72 19.49
N PHE A 120 20.25 3.85 20.28
CA PHE A 120 20.38 3.15 21.56
C PHE A 120 19.61 3.81 22.71
N ASN A 121 19.18 5.06 22.55
CA ASN A 121 18.26 5.72 23.49
C ASN A 121 16.80 5.64 23.03
N ASN A 122 16.52 4.93 21.93
CA ASN A 122 15.16 4.76 21.43
C ASN A 122 14.45 3.66 22.20
N ASP A 123 13.25 3.93 22.72
CA ASP A 123 12.45 2.96 23.48
C ASP A 123 12.13 1.67 22.70
N TYR A 124 12.23 1.71 21.37
CA TYR A 124 12.00 0.55 20.52
C TYR A 124 13.24 -0.33 20.32
N TYR A 125 14.44 0.15 20.65
CA TYR A 125 15.64 -0.68 20.60
C TYR A 125 15.60 -1.73 21.72
N GLN A 126 15.61 -3.01 21.36
CA GLN A 126 15.52 -4.10 22.33
C GLN A 126 16.91 -4.67 22.63
N ILE A 127 17.51 -4.27 23.75
CA ILE A 127 18.85 -4.74 24.15
C ILE A 127 18.96 -6.27 24.24
N GLN A 128 17.85 -6.96 24.47
CA GLN A 128 17.75 -8.42 24.54
C GLN A 128 18.05 -9.11 23.20
N MET A 129 17.94 -8.38 22.08
CA MET A 129 18.26 -8.88 20.75
C MET A 129 19.75 -8.78 20.43
N HIS A 130 20.55 -8.11 21.26
CA HIS A 130 21.97 -7.90 20.99
C HIS A 130 22.76 -9.21 20.99
N GLY A 131 23.45 -9.48 19.89
CA GLY A 131 24.23 -10.70 19.65
C GLY A 131 23.39 -11.94 19.39
N LEU A 132 22.08 -11.78 19.15
CA LEU A 132 21.19 -12.89 18.82
C LEU A 132 21.20 -13.14 17.30
N ASP A 133 21.71 -14.29 16.90
CA ASP A 133 21.59 -14.79 15.53
C ASP A 133 20.15 -15.26 15.26
N VAL A 134 19.41 -14.52 14.43
CA VAL A 134 18.07 -14.92 13.98
C VAL A 134 18.15 -15.84 12.76
N PRO A 135 17.20 -16.79 12.58
CA PRO A 135 17.20 -17.68 11.44
C PRO A 135 17.27 -16.94 10.09
N GLY A 136 18.30 -17.23 9.31
CA GLY A 136 18.51 -16.64 7.98
C GLY A 136 18.83 -15.14 7.97
N GLY A 137 19.11 -14.52 9.13
CA GLY A 137 19.36 -13.07 9.21
C GLY A 137 18.13 -12.21 8.90
N VAL A 138 16.91 -12.78 8.97
CA VAL A 138 15.67 -12.08 8.64
C VAL A 138 15.01 -11.56 9.92
N TYR A 139 15.06 -10.25 10.11
CA TYR A 139 14.40 -9.56 11.24
C TYR A 139 12.96 -9.19 10.88
N THR A 140 12.76 -8.64 9.68
CA THR A 140 11.46 -8.24 9.17
C THR A 140 11.04 -9.17 8.04
N HIS A 141 10.23 -10.16 8.41
CA HIS A 141 9.70 -11.18 7.48
C HIS A 141 8.64 -10.61 6.55
N ILE A 142 7.83 -9.68 7.06
CA ILE A 142 6.79 -8.98 6.31
C ILE A 142 6.96 -7.49 6.62
N ALA A 143 7.05 -6.67 5.56
CA ALA A 143 7.17 -5.22 5.65
C ALA A 143 6.05 -4.57 4.82
N GLY A 144 5.34 -3.62 5.41
CA GLY A 144 4.46 -2.71 4.67
C GLY A 144 5.21 -1.43 4.33
N ILE A 145 5.20 -1.01 3.06
CA ILE A 145 5.87 0.21 2.62
C ILE A 145 4.80 1.17 2.11
N ASP A 146 4.58 2.26 2.85
CA ASP A 146 3.54 3.22 2.53
C ASP A 146 4.07 4.22 1.50
N LEU A 147 3.42 4.24 0.33
CA LEU A 147 3.88 4.98 -0.84
C LEU A 147 2.88 6.06 -1.24
N VAL A 148 3.39 7.20 -1.69
CA VAL A 148 2.62 8.24 -2.38
C VAL A 148 3.22 8.54 -3.74
N ARG A 149 2.35 8.84 -4.72
CA ARG A 149 2.72 9.28 -6.05
C ARG A 149 2.43 10.77 -6.19
N VAL A 150 3.37 11.53 -6.71
CA VAL A 150 3.23 13.00 -6.92
C VAL A 150 3.41 13.43 -8.38
N GLY A 151 3.82 12.50 -9.24
CA GLY A 151 4.09 12.69 -10.65
C GLY A 151 4.11 11.36 -11.40
N GLU A 152 4.45 11.36 -12.70
CA GLU A 152 4.45 10.14 -13.52
C GLU A 152 5.31 9.04 -12.90
N ASP A 153 6.60 9.28 -12.72
CA ASP A 153 7.53 8.29 -12.16
C ASP A 153 8.00 8.69 -10.76
N GLU A 154 7.27 9.58 -10.10
CA GLU A 154 7.66 10.18 -8.83
C GLU A 154 6.91 9.57 -7.65
N PHE A 155 7.56 8.60 -7.01
CA PHE A 155 7.07 7.89 -5.83
C PHE A 155 7.93 8.17 -4.61
N TYR A 156 7.29 8.33 -3.46
CA TYR A 156 7.94 8.58 -2.18
C TYR A 156 7.43 7.61 -1.12
N VAL A 157 8.34 7.10 -0.30
CA VAL A 157 8.00 6.34 0.91
C VAL A 157 7.66 7.33 2.02
N LEU A 158 6.47 7.20 2.59
CA LEU A 158 6.06 7.95 3.77
C LEU A 158 6.46 7.23 5.07
N GLU A 159 6.25 5.92 5.12
CA GLU A 159 6.42 5.13 6.34
C GLU A 159 6.82 3.68 6.04
N ASP A 160 7.59 3.09 6.95
CA ASP A 160 7.96 1.67 6.96
C ASP A 160 7.29 0.94 8.13
N ASN A 161 6.42 -0.02 7.81
CA ASN A 161 5.69 -0.82 8.78
C ASN A 161 6.38 -2.18 8.98
N LEU A 162 7.28 -2.26 9.96
CA LEU A 162 8.17 -3.43 10.17
C LEU A 162 7.84 -4.30 11.40
N ARG A 163 6.79 -3.95 12.16
CA ARG A 163 6.42 -4.64 13.41
C ARG A 163 5.37 -5.72 13.16
N ALA A 164 4.13 -5.28 12.99
CA ALA A 164 2.98 -6.13 12.70
C ALA A 164 2.17 -5.45 11.59
N PRO A 165 2.70 -5.41 10.35
CA PRO A 165 1.98 -4.81 9.23
C PRO A 165 0.64 -5.52 9.02
N SER A 166 -0.40 -4.76 8.76
CA SER A 166 -1.76 -5.24 8.56
C SER A 166 -2.31 -4.82 7.19
N GLY A 167 -3.48 -5.32 6.82
CA GLY A 167 -4.22 -4.86 5.64
C GLY A 167 -4.20 -5.79 4.42
N VAL A 168 -3.45 -6.91 4.47
CA VAL A 168 -3.47 -7.93 3.41
C VAL A 168 -4.87 -8.49 3.16
N SER A 169 -5.68 -8.65 4.22
CA SER A 169 -7.07 -9.09 4.08
C SER A 169 -7.88 -8.14 3.19
N TYR A 170 -7.78 -6.82 3.41
CA TYR A 170 -8.47 -5.84 2.58
C TYR A 170 -8.03 -5.92 1.12
N MET A 171 -6.73 -6.08 0.86
CA MET A 171 -6.22 -6.23 -0.51
C MET A 171 -6.85 -7.44 -1.23
N LEU A 172 -6.91 -8.59 -0.55
CA LEU A 172 -7.47 -9.82 -1.11
C LEU A 172 -8.98 -9.70 -1.34
N GLU A 173 -9.71 -9.18 -0.35
CA GLU A 173 -11.16 -9.04 -0.43
C GLU A 173 -11.57 -8.00 -1.47
N ASN A 174 -10.85 -6.88 -1.58
CA ASN A 174 -11.08 -5.88 -2.63
C ASN A 174 -10.98 -6.51 -4.02
N ARG A 175 -9.97 -7.37 -4.25
CA ARG A 175 -9.82 -8.08 -5.53
C ARG A 175 -10.99 -9.03 -5.77
N ALA A 176 -11.37 -9.82 -4.77
CA ALA A 176 -12.46 -10.79 -4.88
C ALA A 176 -13.80 -10.10 -5.18
N VAL A 177 -14.09 -8.99 -4.51
CA VAL A 177 -15.29 -8.18 -4.74
C VAL A 177 -15.29 -7.59 -6.15
N MET A 178 -14.19 -7.00 -6.60
CA MET A 178 -14.09 -6.44 -7.96
C MET A 178 -14.31 -7.49 -9.04
N MET A 179 -13.68 -8.67 -8.91
CA MET A 179 -13.85 -9.77 -9.87
C MET A 179 -15.28 -10.30 -9.91
N ARG A 180 -16.00 -10.24 -8.78
CA ARG A 180 -17.40 -10.65 -8.71
C ARG A 180 -18.36 -9.61 -9.29
N LEU A 181 -18.10 -8.33 -9.05
CA LEU A 181 -19.00 -7.24 -9.46
C LEU A 181 -18.83 -6.86 -10.92
N PHE A 182 -17.59 -6.92 -11.42
CA PHE A 182 -17.18 -6.47 -12.75
C PHE A 182 -16.26 -7.49 -13.44
N PRO A 183 -16.69 -8.74 -13.64
CA PRO A 183 -15.86 -9.77 -14.27
C PRO A 183 -15.35 -9.36 -15.65
N GLU A 184 -16.10 -8.54 -16.39
CA GLU A 184 -15.72 -8.00 -17.69
C GLU A 184 -14.43 -7.16 -17.65
N LEU A 185 -14.15 -6.48 -16.53
CA LEU A 185 -12.94 -5.66 -16.36
C LEU A 185 -11.67 -6.54 -16.22
N PHE A 186 -11.85 -7.83 -15.94
CA PHE A 186 -10.76 -8.81 -15.76
C PHE A 186 -10.68 -9.83 -16.90
N ALA A 187 -11.70 -9.94 -17.75
CA ALA A 187 -11.81 -11.02 -18.74
C ALA A 187 -10.66 -11.06 -19.76
N ASP A 188 -10.08 -9.91 -20.12
CA ASP A 188 -8.96 -9.79 -21.06
C ASP A 188 -7.60 -9.62 -20.36
N ARG A 189 -7.53 -9.80 -19.04
CA ARG A 189 -6.32 -9.59 -18.24
C ARG A 189 -5.86 -10.91 -17.63
N ALA A 190 -4.70 -11.41 -18.07
CA ALA A 190 -4.06 -12.55 -17.41
C ALA A 190 -3.77 -12.18 -15.94
N VAL A 191 -4.28 -13.00 -15.02
CA VAL A 191 -4.05 -12.89 -13.57
C VAL A 191 -2.67 -13.41 -13.20
#